data_AF-A0A7S7T4C1-F1
#
_entry.id   AF-A0A7S7T4C1-F1
#
_cell.length_a   1.000
_cell.length_b   1.000
_cell.length_c   1.000
_cell.angle_alpha   90.00
_cell.angle_beta   90.00
_cell.angle_gamma   90.00
#
_symmetry.space_group_name_H-M   'P 1'
#
loop_
_entity.id
_entity.type
_entity.pdbx_description
1 polymer ?
#
loop_
_entity_poly.entity_id
_entity_poly.type
_entity_poly.pdbx_seq_one_letter_code
_entity_poly.pdbx_strand_id
1 'polypeptide(L)'
;MSKRRSRLEDDDDCCKSGPIPASVHAWAREPWPGKLQAVLDALEIEALDDGSRLYLQRQLHIGSLFDQDRTGHLVMTLRCITESEGNDGALTERYIRAVSGAIGPYADRGLALIEAFDQISLVGIFEQMRALEYFYEKEATDALERILRHKLRRALDPTAPELAPPPTKQERLAAAKARAAAARLATVERNIDIGRQMAALRDMTPCNKKFGRLRAKQFDFPQRESAEMLRVARMYGDRPEFYRITTWPVLVELSAPGTPPALRRKAEARIAAGERVTGAEIIRAR
;
A
#
# COMPACT_ATOMS: atom_id res chain seq x y z
N MET A 1 54.37 -38.54 52.34
CA MET A 1 53.57 -39.58 51.66
C MET A 1 52.52 -38.86 50.81
N SER A 2 52.78 -38.58 49.53
CA SER A 2 52.34 -39.29 48.29
C SER A 2 51.47 -38.32 47.49
N LYS A 3 52.02 -37.46 46.61
CA LYS A 3 52.26 -37.58 45.15
C LYS A 3 51.04 -37.88 44.24
N ARG A 4 50.87 -36.95 43.27
CA ARG A 4 50.30 -37.05 41.89
C ARG A 4 48.77 -36.99 41.74
N ARG A 5 48.14 -36.41 40.70
CA ARG A 5 48.50 -35.84 39.37
C ARG A 5 47.25 -35.08 38.85
N SER A 6 47.32 -33.82 38.37
CA SER A 6 47.44 -33.32 36.98
C SER A 6 46.22 -33.40 36.02
N ARG A 7 45.83 -32.21 35.52
CA ARG A 7 45.60 -31.78 34.11
C ARG A 7 44.21 -31.87 33.46
N LEU A 8 43.97 -30.82 32.64
CA LEU A 8 42.95 -30.53 31.59
C LEU A 8 41.96 -29.45 32.07
N GLU A 9 42.13 -28.15 31.77
CA GLU A 9 42.05 -27.46 30.46
C GLU A 9 40.81 -27.89 29.67
N ASP A 10 39.79 -27.02 29.66
CA ASP A 10 38.89 -26.78 28.52
C ASP A 10 38.24 -25.39 28.70
N ASP A 11 38.79 -24.45 27.93
CA ASP A 11 38.22 -23.26 27.30
C ASP A 11 36.88 -22.70 27.79
N ASP A 12 36.98 -21.64 28.60
CA ASP A 12 35.89 -20.67 28.83
C ASP A 12 36.47 -19.25 28.71
N ASP A 13 36.93 -18.89 27.51
CA ASP A 13 37.37 -17.52 27.20
C ASP A 13 37.18 -17.21 25.72
N CYS A 14 36.07 -16.52 25.38
CA CYS A 14 36.08 -15.37 24.46
C CYS A 14 34.69 -14.72 24.30
N CYS A 15 34.03 -14.34 25.40
CA CYS A 15 33.04 -13.26 25.35
C CYS A 15 33.74 -11.89 25.35
N LYS A 16 34.53 -11.61 24.30
CA LYS A 16 34.95 -10.24 23.99
C LYS A 16 33.96 -9.64 23.01
N SER A 17 32.81 -9.22 23.53
CA SER A 17 31.90 -8.32 22.82
C SER A 17 32.56 -6.95 22.70
N GLY A 18 33.41 -6.80 21.68
CA GLY A 18 33.89 -5.49 21.25
C GLY A 18 32.73 -4.61 20.78
N PRO A 19 32.90 -3.28 20.76
CA PRO A 19 31.88 -2.36 20.26
C PRO A 19 31.59 -2.68 18.78
N ILE A 20 30.33 -2.97 18.48
CA ILE A 20 29.85 -3.37 17.14
C ILE A 20 30.02 -2.18 16.18
N PRO A 21 30.81 -2.29 15.09
CA PRO A 21 30.85 -1.24 14.08
C PRO A 21 29.48 -1.14 13.41
N ALA A 22 28.87 0.05 13.47
CA ALA A 22 27.54 0.35 12.97
C ALA A 22 27.43 0.38 11.42
N SER A 23 28.39 -0.17 10.67
CA SER A 23 28.50 0.02 9.21
C SER A 23 28.28 -1.23 8.35
N VAL A 24 28.17 -2.44 8.92
CA VAL A 24 27.92 -3.65 8.13
C VAL A 24 26.42 -3.93 8.15
N HIS A 25 25.75 -3.69 7.02
CA HIS A 25 24.33 -3.99 6.81
C HIS A 25 23.98 -5.40 7.32
N ALA A 26 22.76 -5.59 7.84
CA ALA A 26 22.33 -6.90 8.35
C ALA A 26 22.47 -8.02 7.31
N TRP A 27 22.32 -7.70 6.02
CA TRP A 27 22.48 -8.64 4.92
C TRP A 27 23.94 -8.87 4.48
N ALA A 28 24.90 -8.09 4.96
CA ALA A 28 26.33 -8.32 4.70
C ALA A 28 27.00 -9.25 5.71
N ARG A 29 26.22 -9.82 6.65
CA ARG A 29 26.67 -10.78 7.67
C ARG A 29 26.11 -12.17 7.36
N GLU A 30 26.71 -13.20 7.93
CA GLU A 30 26.14 -14.56 7.84
C GLU A 30 24.66 -14.60 8.28
N PRO A 31 23.82 -15.43 7.64
CA PRO A 31 24.17 -16.50 6.68
C PRO A 31 24.21 -16.07 5.20
N TRP A 32 24.01 -14.79 4.89
CA TRP A 32 23.71 -14.35 3.52
C TRP A 32 24.91 -14.39 2.55
N PRO A 33 26.14 -13.97 2.95
CA PRO A 33 27.33 -14.16 2.15
C PRO A 33 27.57 -15.63 1.81
N GLY A 34 27.50 -16.55 2.80
CA GLY A 34 27.66 -17.98 2.55
C GLY A 34 26.60 -18.55 1.61
N LYS A 35 25.33 -18.18 1.79
CA LYS A 35 24.24 -18.59 0.88
C LYS A 35 24.44 -18.06 -0.55
N LEU A 36 24.84 -16.80 -0.70
CA LEU A 36 25.13 -16.24 -2.01
C LEU A 36 26.33 -16.95 -2.65
N GLN A 37 27.41 -17.18 -1.90
CA GLN A 37 28.61 -17.84 -2.43
C GLN A 37 28.28 -19.24 -2.96
N ALA A 38 27.46 -20.02 -2.25
CA ALA A 38 27.00 -21.32 -2.73
C ALA A 38 26.25 -21.24 -4.08
N VAL A 39 25.47 -20.17 -4.32
CA VAL A 39 24.81 -19.93 -5.61
C VAL A 39 25.82 -19.56 -6.69
N LEU A 40 26.79 -18.70 -6.39
CA LEU A 40 27.82 -18.27 -7.34
C LEU A 40 28.71 -19.45 -7.75
N ASP A 41 29.12 -20.28 -6.79
CA ASP A 41 29.93 -21.47 -7.03
C ASP A 41 29.19 -22.47 -7.92
N ALA A 42 27.88 -22.67 -7.67
CA ALA A 42 27.04 -23.56 -8.47
C ALA A 42 26.81 -23.07 -9.91
N LEU A 43 26.95 -21.77 -10.15
CA LEU A 43 26.84 -21.15 -11.48
C LEU A 43 28.21 -20.83 -12.10
N GLU A 44 29.31 -21.24 -11.46
CA GLU A 44 30.68 -20.98 -11.91
C GLU A 44 30.99 -19.48 -12.10
N ILE A 45 30.37 -18.61 -11.29
CA ILE A 45 30.59 -17.15 -11.32
C ILE A 45 31.76 -16.78 -10.41
N GLU A 46 32.93 -16.53 -11.02
CA GLU A 46 34.17 -16.26 -10.28
C GLU A 46 34.19 -14.90 -9.56
N ALA A 47 33.63 -13.86 -10.19
CA ALA A 47 33.73 -12.49 -9.68
C ALA A 47 32.42 -11.70 -9.86
N LEU A 48 32.06 -10.99 -8.79
CA LEU A 48 31.01 -9.97 -8.77
C LEU A 48 31.55 -8.76 -8.03
N ASP A 49 31.20 -7.57 -8.52
CA ASP A 49 31.47 -6.32 -7.82
C ASP A 49 30.70 -6.24 -6.48
N ASP A 50 31.20 -5.40 -5.58
CA ASP A 50 30.64 -5.25 -4.23
C ASP A 50 29.16 -4.82 -4.24
N GLY A 51 28.76 -3.96 -5.19
CA GLY A 51 27.39 -3.49 -5.34
C GLY A 51 26.44 -4.63 -5.72
N SER A 52 26.83 -5.43 -6.73
CA SER A 52 26.12 -6.64 -7.14
C SER A 52 25.98 -7.65 -6.01
N ARG A 53 27.07 -7.94 -5.30
CA ARG A 53 27.06 -8.86 -4.15
C ARG A 53 26.10 -8.38 -3.06
N LEU A 54 26.21 -7.10 -2.69
CA LEU A 54 25.39 -6.52 -1.62
C LEU A 54 23.90 -6.50 -1.99
N TYR A 55 23.57 -6.23 -3.26
CA TYR A 55 22.19 -6.29 -3.75
C TYR A 55 21.60 -7.70 -3.65
N LEU A 56 22.33 -8.72 -4.11
CA LEU A 56 21.86 -10.12 -4.09
C LEU A 56 21.70 -10.64 -2.65
N GLN A 57 22.66 -10.34 -1.77
CA GLN A 57 22.57 -10.63 -0.34
C GLN A 57 21.32 -9.99 0.29
N ARG A 58 21.04 -8.72 -0.06
CA ARG A 58 19.84 -8.03 0.40
C ARG A 58 18.56 -8.74 -0.06
N GLN A 59 18.52 -9.28 -1.27
CA GLN A 59 17.35 -10.02 -1.75
C GLN A 59 17.11 -11.29 -0.94
N LEU A 60 18.16 -12.08 -0.66
CA LEU A 60 18.04 -13.27 0.20
C LEU A 60 17.54 -12.90 1.60
N HIS A 61 18.09 -11.83 2.18
CA HIS A 61 17.66 -11.34 3.47
C HIS A 61 16.19 -10.88 3.46
N ILE A 62 15.76 -10.12 2.45
CA ILE A 62 14.35 -9.72 2.31
C ILE A 62 13.45 -10.94 2.22
N GLY A 63 13.83 -11.98 1.45
CA GLY A 63 13.07 -13.23 1.38
C GLY A 63 12.80 -13.82 2.76
N SER A 64 13.84 -13.86 3.61
CA SER A 64 13.71 -14.38 4.97
C SER A 64 12.79 -13.59 5.89
N LEU A 65 12.65 -12.27 5.67
CA LEU A 65 11.72 -11.44 6.46
C LEU A 65 10.25 -11.76 6.16
N PHE A 66 9.98 -12.43 5.04
CA PHE A 66 8.64 -12.79 4.58
C PHE A 66 8.45 -14.31 4.45
N ASP A 67 9.31 -15.13 5.08
CA ASP A 67 9.31 -16.59 4.99
C ASP A 67 9.31 -17.12 3.54
N GLN A 68 10.00 -16.41 2.64
CA GLN A 68 10.15 -16.75 1.23
C GLN A 68 11.58 -17.18 0.92
N ASP A 69 11.74 -18.33 0.26
CA ASP A 69 13.01 -18.67 -0.36
C ASP A 69 13.15 -17.95 -1.71
N ARG A 70 14.12 -17.03 -1.79
CA ARG A 70 14.44 -16.28 -3.01
C ARG A 70 15.62 -16.85 -3.77
N THR A 71 16.21 -17.96 -3.32
CA THR A 71 17.37 -18.59 -3.97
C THR A 71 17.07 -18.92 -5.43
N GLY A 72 15.92 -19.53 -5.72
CA GLY A 72 15.50 -19.82 -7.10
C GLY A 72 15.38 -18.57 -7.98
N HIS A 73 14.85 -17.47 -7.44
CA HIS A 73 14.75 -16.19 -8.18
C HIS A 73 16.13 -15.61 -8.51
N LEU A 74 17.08 -15.71 -7.57
CA LEU A 74 18.45 -15.26 -7.78
C LEU A 74 19.16 -16.11 -8.83
N VAL A 75 19.03 -17.44 -8.74
CA VAL A 75 19.57 -18.37 -9.73
C VAL A 75 19.03 -18.01 -11.12
N MET A 76 17.71 -17.87 -11.27
CA MET A 76 17.12 -17.51 -12.56
C MET A 76 17.60 -16.14 -13.06
N THR A 77 17.72 -15.15 -12.18
CA THR A 77 18.24 -13.82 -12.53
C THR A 77 19.66 -13.90 -13.10
N LEU A 78 20.55 -14.65 -12.43
CA LEU A 78 21.94 -14.78 -12.84
C LEU A 78 22.06 -15.56 -14.16
N ARG A 79 21.34 -16.69 -14.27
CA ARG A 79 21.31 -17.50 -15.51
C ARG A 79 20.81 -16.71 -16.72
N CYS A 80 19.80 -15.87 -16.56
CA CYS A 80 19.32 -15.00 -17.65
C CYS A 80 20.37 -14.00 -18.14
N ILE A 81 21.44 -13.74 -17.38
CA ILE A 81 22.53 -12.84 -17.76
C ILE A 81 23.73 -13.65 -18.27
N THR A 82 24.11 -14.72 -17.56
CA THR A 82 25.34 -15.47 -17.82
C THR A 82 25.18 -16.53 -18.92
N GLU A 83 23.99 -17.07 -19.12
CA GLU A 83 23.74 -18.13 -20.11
C GLU A 83 23.15 -17.58 -21.42
N SER A 84 22.70 -16.32 -21.43
CA SER A 84 22.14 -15.69 -22.64
C SER A 84 23.23 -15.16 -23.57
N GLU A 85 23.05 -15.31 -24.89
CA GLU A 85 24.00 -14.82 -25.88
C GLU A 85 24.08 -13.28 -25.94
N GLY A 86 25.30 -12.72 -26.04
CA GLY A 86 25.52 -11.30 -26.29
C GLY A 86 25.31 -10.37 -25.08
N ASN A 87 25.22 -10.94 -23.87
CA ASN A 87 25.13 -10.21 -22.61
C ASN A 87 26.43 -10.27 -21.78
N ASP A 88 27.55 -10.59 -22.42
CA ASP A 88 28.88 -10.52 -21.83
C ASP A 88 29.13 -9.13 -21.24
N GLY A 89 29.51 -9.07 -19.96
CA GLY A 89 29.72 -7.81 -19.24
C GLY A 89 28.44 -7.16 -18.66
N ALA A 90 27.26 -7.76 -18.84
CA ALA A 90 26.04 -7.32 -18.17
C ALA A 90 25.96 -7.78 -16.69
N LEU A 91 26.97 -8.45 -16.16
CA LEU A 91 26.99 -8.91 -14.77
C LEU A 91 27.39 -7.80 -13.79
N THR A 92 26.59 -6.74 -13.71
CA THR A 92 26.76 -5.60 -12.79
C THR A 92 25.44 -5.25 -12.09
N GLU A 93 25.51 -4.49 -10.99
CA GLU A 93 24.36 -4.25 -10.09
C GLU A 93 23.15 -3.73 -10.86
N ARG A 94 23.37 -2.82 -11.81
CA ARG A 94 22.33 -2.19 -12.62
C ARG A 94 21.50 -3.22 -13.39
N TYR A 95 22.16 -4.10 -14.14
CA TYR A 95 21.49 -5.10 -14.95
C TYR A 95 20.87 -6.18 -14.07
N ILE A 96 21.60 -6.67 -13.05
CA ILE A 96 21.08 -7.67 -12.09
C ILE A 96 19.78 -7.17 -11.46
N ARG A 97 19.73 -5.90 -11.02
CA ARG A 97 18.53 -5.30 -10.45
C ARG A 97 17.39 -5.21 -11.46
N ALA A 98 17.67 -4.75 -12.69
CA ALA A 98 16.66 -4.62 -13.72
C ALA A 98 16.08 -5.98 -14.16
N VAL A 99 16.93 -6.99 -14.34
CA VAL A 99 16.53 -8.37 -14.67
C VAL A 99 15.69 -8.95 -13.52
N SER A 100 16.20 -8.89 -12.28
CA SER A 100 15.49 -9.37 -11.09
C SER A 100 14.09 -8.75 -10.95
N GLY A 101 13.95 -7.45 -11.22
CA GLY A 101 12.66 -6.75 -11.18
C GLY A 101 11.72 -7.09 -12.35
N ALA A 102 12.25 -7.57 -13.47
CA ALA A 102 11.49 -7.87 -14.68
C ALA A 102 11.01 -9.33 -14.76
N ILE A 103 11.80 -10.29 -14.27
CA ILE A 103 11.53 -11.72 -14.48
C ILE A 103 10.46 -12.32 -13.55
N GLY A 104 10.09 -11.64 -12.46
CA GLY A 104 9.20 -12.19 -11.43
C GLY A 104 7.92 -12.85 -11.97
N PRO A 105 7.16 -12.22 -12.90
CA PRO A 105 5.97 -12.82 -13.51
C PRO A 105 6.22 -14.05 -14.40
N TYR A 106 7.47 -14.32 -14.78
CA TYR A 106 7.86 -15.36 -15.73
C TYR A 106 8.82 -16.39 -15.11
N ALA A 107 9.05 -16.34 -13.80
CA ALA A 107 10.02 -17.19 -13.12
C ALA A 107 9.71 -18.69 -13.28
N ASP A 108 8.45 -19.04 -13.51
CA ASP A 108 7.94 -20.38 -13.77
C ASP A 108 8.22 -20.88 -15.21
N ARG A 109 8.64 -20.01 -16.13
CA ARG A 109 8.93 -20.36 -17.53
C ARG A 109 10.27 -21.06 -17.73
N GLY A 110 11.12 -21.13 -16.69
CA GLY A 110 12.35 -21.93 -16.70
C GLY A 110 13.28 -21.59 -17.87
N LEU A 111 13.64 -22.58 -18.69
CA LEU A 111 14.56 -22.41 -19.82
C LEU A 111 14.04 -21.41 -20.87
N ALA A 112 12.74 -21.38 -21.14
CA ALA A 112 12.16 -20.45 -22.11
C ALA A 112 12.38 -18.99 -21.71
N LEU A 113 12.49 -18.70 -20.41
CA LEU A 113 12.86 -17.37 -19.94
C LEU A 113 14.31 -17.04 -20.32
N ILE A 114 15.24 -17.98 -20.18
CA ILE A 114 16.66 -17.78 -20.53
C ILE A 114 16.78 -17.57 -22.04
N GLU A 115 16.13 -18.40 -22.86
CA GLU A 115 16.10 -18.26 -24.33
C GLU A 115 15.49 -16.93 -24.78
N ALA A 116 14.53 -16.37 -24.02
CA ALA A 116 14.00 -15.04 -24.31
C ALA A 116 15.06 -13.94 -24.15
N PHE A 117 16.07 -14.14 -23.30
CA PHE A 117 17.18 -13.19 -23.13
C PHE A 117 18.20 -13.24 -24.27
N ASP A 118 18.29 -14.32 -25.06
CA ASP A 118 19.12 -14.37 -26.28
C ASP A 118 18.69 -13.31 -27.31
N GLN A 119 17.41 -12.92 -27.28
CA GLN A 119 16.86 -11.89 -28.15
C GLN A 119 16.95 -10.48 -27.54
N ILE A 120 17.53 -10.33 -26.36
CA ILE A 120 17.55 -9.10 -25.56
C ILE A 120 19.01 -8.75 -25.20
N SER A 121 19.62 -7.88 -26.00
CA SER A 121 20.92 -7.29 -25.65
C SER A 121 20.75 -6.25 -24.53
N LEU A 122 21.11 -6.62 -23.31
CA LEU A 122 21.06 -5.76 -22.11
C LEU A 122 21.97 -4.55 -22.27
N VAL A 123 23.21 -4.79 -22.71
CA VAL A 123 24.21 -3.74 -22.93
C VAL A 123 23.73 -2.79 -24.03
N GLY A 124 23.27 -3.33 -25.17
CA GLY A 124 22.80 -2.53 -26.31
C GLY A 124 21.57 -1.67 -25.98
N ILE A 125 20.61 -2.18 -25.20
CA ILE A 125 19.47 -1.38 -24.73
C ILE A 125 19.95 -0.20 -23.90
N PHE A 126 20.90 -0.44 -23.01
CA PHE A 126 21.42 0.62 -22.15
C PHE A 126 22.20 1.68 -22.93
N GLU A 127 23.00 1.28 -23.92
CA GLU A 127 23.68 2.21 -24.83
C GLU A 127 22.69 3.08 -25.61
N GLN A 128 21.60 2.47 -26.11
CA GLN A 128 20.52 3.22 -26.76
C GLN A 128 19.86 4.21 -25.80
N MET A 129 19.60 3.81 -24.55
CA MET A 129 19.06 4.72 -23.53
C MET A 129 20.00 5.89 -23.25
N ARG A 130 21.32 5.65 -23.18
CA ARG A 130 22.32 6.71 -23.02
C ARG A 130 22.36 7.66 -24.21
N ALA A 131 22.29 7.13 -25.43
CA ALA A 131 22.30 7.92 -26.66
C ALA A 131 21.09 8.86 -26.78
N LEU A 132 19.97 8.52 -26.12
CA LEU A 132 18.80 9.39 -26.07
C LEU A 132 18.97 10.59 -25.12
N GLU A 133 20.01 10.62 -24.27
CA GLU A 133 20.31 11.64 -23.26
C GLU A 133 19.13 12.03 -22.34
N TYR A 134 18.08 11.21 -22.32
CA TYR A 134 16.83 11.50 -21.64
C TYR A 134 16.78 10.96 -20.20
N PHE A 135 17.62 9.98 -19.88
CA PHE A 135 17.58 9.27 -18.60
C PHE A 135 18.74 9.68 -17.69
N TYR A 136 18.41 10.16 -16.48
CA TYR A 136 19.40 10.29 -15.41
C TYR A 136 19.82 8.89 -14.92
N GLU A 137 21.05 8.74 -14.41
CA GLU A 137 21.56 7.44 -13.93
C GLU A 137 20.63 6.75 -12.91
N LYS A 138 19.97 7.56 -12.07
CA LYS A 138 19.01 7.08 -11.06
C LYS A 138 17.74 6.46 -11.67
N GLU A 139 17.33 6.91 -12.84
CA GLU A 139 16.11 6.46 -13.53
C GLU A 139 16.40 5.37 -14.56
N ALA A 140 17.66 5.26 -14.99
CA ALA A 140 18.04 4.34 -16.05
C ALA A 140 17.81 2.87 -15.68
N THR A 141 17.94 2.49 -14.41
CA THR A 141 17.62 1.13 -13.96
C THR A 141 16.12 0.83 -14.06
N ASP A 142 15.27 1.75 -13.60
CA ASP A 142 13.81 1.58 -13.64
C ASP A 142 13.28 1.61 -15.08
N ALA A 143 13.89 2.44 -15.94
CA ALA A 143 13.58 2.46 -17.35
C ALA A 143 14.01 1.16 -18.04
N LEU A 144 15.19 0.62 -17.72
CA LEU A 144 15.65 -0.67 -18.24
C LEU A 144 14.72 -1.80 -17.80
N GLU A 145 14.36 -1.88 -16.51
CA GLU A 145 13.39 -2.85 -15.98
C GLU A 145 12.07 -2.80 -16.75
N ARG A 146 11.55 -1.59 -17.03
CA ARG A 146 10.32 -1.40 -17.80
C ARG A 146 10.46 -1.91 -19.23
N ILE A 147 11.55 -1.60 -19.91
CA ILE A 147 11.83 -2.09 -21.27
C ILE A 147 11.91 -3.62 -21.27
N LEU A 148 12.59 -4.22 -20.29
CA LEU A 148 12.71 -5.67 -20.15
C LEU A 148 11.33 -6.32 -19.96
N ARG A 149 10.47 -5.78 -19.08
CA ARG A 149 9.10 -6.29 -18.93
C ARG A 149 8.31 -6.30 -20.23
N HIS A 150 8.44 -5.24 -21.04
CA HIS A 150 7.76 -5.18 -22.34
C HIS A 150 8.33 -6.18 -23.35
N LYS A 151 9.65 -6.35 -23.40
CA LYS A 151 10.32 -7.32 -24.29
C LYS A 151 9.99 -8.76 -23.88
N LEU A 152 10.09 -9.09 -22.60
CA LEU A 152 9.73 -10.40 -22.06
C LEU A 152 8.26 -10.73 -22.29
N ARG A 153 7.35 -9.78 -22.06
CA ARG A 153 5.93 -9.97 -22.38
C ARG A 153 5.73 -10.33 -23.86
N ARG A 154 6.42 -9.63 -24.76
CA ARG A 154 6.31 -9.90 -26.20
C ARG A 154 6.88 -11.27 -26.59
N ALA A 155 7.95 -11.70 -25.92
CA ALA A 155 8.60 -12.99 -26.19
C ALA A 155 7.82 -14.18 -25.61
N LEU A 156 7.37 -14.06 -24.36
CA LEU A 156 6.81 -15.17 -23.58
C LEU A 156 5.29 -15.23 -23.57
N ASP A 157 4.62 -14.08 -23.75
CA ASP A 157 3.16 -13.94 -23.72
C ASP A 157 2.64 -13.05 -24.86
N PRO A 158 2.90 -13.41 -26.14
CA PRO A 158 2.55 -12.57 -27.29
C PRO A 158 1.04 -12.34 -27.45
N THR A 159 0.21 -13.21 -26.88
CA THR A 159 -1.27 -13.14 -26.95
C THR A 159 -1.88 -12.42 -25.75
N ALA A 160 -1.08 -12.01 -24.75
CA ALA A 160 -1.63 -11.31 -23.60
C ALA A 160 -2.25 -9.97 -24.02
N PRO A 161 -3.50 -9.68 -23.60
CA PRO A 161 -4.15 -8.41 -23.89
C PRO A 161 -3.29 -7.26 -23.37
N GLU A 162 -3.25 -6.16 -24.12
CA GLU A 162 -2.50 -4.98 -23.70
C GLU A 162 -3.00 -4.53 -22.32
N LEU A 163 -2.07 -4.36 -21.37
CA LEU A 163 -2.41 -3.93 -20.03
C LEU A 163 -3.19 -2.62 -20.14
N ALA A 164 -4.40 -2.60 -19.58
CA ALA A 164 -5.22 -1.40 -19.56
C ALA A 164 -4.38 -0.23 -19.02
N PRO A 165 -4.44 0.96 -19.64
CA PRO A 165 -3.65 2.09 -19.19
C PRO A 165 -3.96 2.37 -17.71
N PRO A 166 -2.95 2.77 -16.92
CA PRO A 166 -3.19 3.12 -15.54
C PRO A 166 -4.24 4.24 -15.47
N PRO A 167 -5.12 4.24 -14.46
CA PRO A 167 -6.18 5.23 -14.36
C PRO A 167 -5.58 6.63 -14.34
N THR A 168 -6.13 7.49 -15.18
CA THR A 168 -5.73 8.89 -15.32
C THR A 168 -5.87 9.63 -14.00
N LYS A 169 -5.16 10.75 -13.85
CA LYS A 169 -5.30 11.62 -12.68
C LYS A 169 -6.76 12.02 -12.43
N GLN A 170 -7.53 12.25 -13.50
CA GLN A 170 -8.95 12.61 -13.41
C GLN A 170 -9.80 11.45 -12.85
N GLU A 171 -9.60 10.23 -13.33
CA GLU A 171 -10.30 9.04 -12.82
C GLU A 171 -9.97 8.77 -11.35
N ARG A 172 -8.69 8.94 -10.97
CA ARG A 172 -8.27 8.82 -9.57
C ARG A 172 -8.96 9.83 -8.66
N LEU A 173 -9.07 11.07 -9.10
CA LEU A 173 -9.78 12.13 -8.37
C LEU A 173 -11.28 11.86 -8.29
N ALA A 174 -11.90 11.39 -9.38
CA ALA A 174 -13.31 11.01 -9.41
C ALA A 174 -13.61 9.85 -8.45
N ALA A 175 -12.78 8.81 -8.46
CA ALA A 175 -12.88 7.67 -7.55
C ALA A 175 -12.70 8.09 -6.08
N ALA A 176 -11.74 8.98 -5.80
CA ALA A 176 -11.55 9.53 -4.46
C ALA A 176 -12.78 10.32 -3.99
N LYS A 177 -13.36 11.16 -4.87
CA LYS A 177 -14.58 11.92 -4.59
C LYS A 177 -15.78 11.01 -4.34
N ALA A 178 -15.94 9.94 -5.13
CA ALA A 178 -17.00 8.96 -4.96
C ALA A 178 -16.88 8.23 -3.61
N ARG A 179 -15.68 7.79 -3.23
CA ARG A 179 -15.42 7.17 -1.92
C ARG A 179 -15.74 8.11 -0.76
N ALA A 180 -15.32 9.37 -0.85
CA ALA A 180 -15.63 10.37 0.17
C ALA A 180 -17.15 10.63 0.28
N ALA A 181 -17.87 10.68 -0.84
CA ALA A 181 -19.31 10.84 -0.85
C ALA A 181 -20.04 9.64 -0.22
N ALA A 182 -19.61 8.42 -0.52
CA ALA A 182 -20.15 7.19 0.07
C ALA A 182 -19.91 7.13 1.59
N ALA A 183 -18.69 7.44 2.04
CA ALA A 183 -18.35 7.48 3.47
C ALA A 183 -19.18 8.53 4.23
N ARG A 184 -19.38 9.72 3.64
CA ARG A 184 -20.25 10.75 4.20
C ARG A 184 -21.68 10.25 4.35
N LEU A 185 -22.24 9.60 3.31
CA LEU A 185 -23.60 9.10 3.33
C LEU A 185 -23.79 8.05 4.43
N ALA A 186 -22.85 7.10 4.55
CA ALA A 186 -22.88 6.09 5.60
C ALA A 186 -22.90 6.71 7.02
N THR A 187 -22.12 7.77 7.25
CA THR A 187 -22.15 8.50 8.54
C THR A 187 -23.51 9.16 8.79
N VAL A 188 -24.11 9.76 7.76
CA VAL A 188 -25.42 10.42 7.88
C VAL A 188 -26.52 9.40 8.18
N GLU A 189 -26.54 8.27 7.47
CA GLU A 189 -27.49 7.17 7.69
C GLU A 189 -27.36 6.60 9.11
N ARG A 190 -26.13 6.33 9.56
CA ARG A 190 -25.87 5.88 10.93
C ARG A 190 -26.42 6.86 11.97
N ASN A 191 -26.21 8.16 11.79
CA ASN A 191 -26.70 9.17 12.73
C ASN A 191 -28.23 9.25 12.75
N ILE A 192 -28.88 9.09 11.59
CA ILE A 192 -30.35 9.03 11.48
C ILE A 192 -30.88 7.80 12.21
N ASP A 193 -30.28 6.63 12.02
CA ASP A 193 -30.73 5.40 12.65
C ASP A 193 -30.58 5.43 14.17
N ILE A 194 -29.45 5.96 14.67
CA ILE A 194 -29.26 6.22 16.11
C ILE A 194 -30.34 7.19 16.61
N GLY A 195 -30.61 8.27 15.88
CA GLY A 195 -31.65 9.23 16.21
C GLY A 195 -33.06 8.60 16.26
N ARG A 196 -33.38 7.67 15.35
CA ARG A 196 -34.63 6.90 15.34
C ARG A 196 -34.76 6.02 16.58
N GLN A 197 -33.69 5.31 16.94
CA GLN A 197 -33.68 4.48 18.16
C GLN A 197 -33.88 5.34 19.41
N MET A 198 -33.23 6.51 19.49
CA MET A 198 -33.44 7.45 20.59
C MET A 198 -34.86 8.03 20.60
N ALA A 199 -35.47 8.28 19.44
CA ALA A 199 -36.86 8.72 19.35
C ALA A 199 -37.82 7.65 19.86
N ALA A 200 -37.64 6.39 19.46
CA ALA A 200 -38.42 5.27 19.97
C ALA A 200 -38.28 5.10 21.49
N LEU A 201 -37.03 5.19 22.01
CA LEU A 201 -36.78 5.18 23.46
C LEU A 201 -37.50 6.33 24.19
N ARG A 202 -37.54 7.51 23.56
CA ARG A 202 -38.21 8.69 24.10
C ARG A 202 -39.71 8.50 24.18
N ASP A 203 -40.31 7.90 23.16
CA ASP A 203 -41.75 7.66 23.09
C ASP A 203 -42.18 6.62 24.13
N MET A 204 -41.33 5.63 24.41
CA MET A 204 -41.51 4.67 25.52
C MET A 204 -41.22 5.26 26.91
N THR A 205 -40.53 6.39 27.01
CA THR A 205 -40.08 6.99 28.29
C THR A 205 -40.44 8.47 28.40
N PRO A 206 -41.68 8.79 28.82
CA PRO A 206 -42.13 10.18 28.97
C PRO A 206 -41.36 11.00 30.01
N CYS A 207 -40.85 10.36 31.06
CA CYS A 207 -40.07 11.03 32.11
C CYS A 207 -38.67 11.46 31.62
N ASN A 208 -38.41 12.77 31.56
CA ASN A 208 -37.14 13.34 31.09
C ASN A 208 -35.91 12.80 31.84
N LYS A 209 -36.00 12.68 33.17
CA LYS A 209 -34.89 12.19 34.01
C LYS A 209 -34.57 10.72 33.73
N LYS A 210 -35.61 9.90 33.54
CA LYS A 210 -35.47 8.48 33.20
C LYS A 210 -34.92 8.31 31.77
N PHE A 211 -35.44 9.08 30.82
CA PHE A 211 -34.94 9.09 29.44
C PHE A 211 -33.46 9.46 29.37
N GLY A 212 -33.04 10.53 30.04
CA GLY A 212 -31.63 10.96 30.06
C GLY A 212 -30.68 9.87 30.59
N ARG A 213 -31.08 9.17 31.66
CA ARG A 213 -30.31 8.04 32.22
C ARG A 213 -30.25 6.85 31.26
N LEU A 214 -31.39 6.46 30.68
CA LEU A 214 -31.44 5.32 29.75
C LEU A 214 -30.65 5.60 28.48
N ARG A 215 -30.76 6.82 27.93
CA ARG A 215 -29.98 7.23 26.77
C ARG A 215 -28.49 7.18 27.07
N ALA A 216 -28.03 7.77 28.17
CA ALA A 216 -26.62 7.75 28.55
C ALA A 216 -26.08 6.32 28.78
N LYS A 217 -26.94 5.36 29.13
CA LYS A 217 -26.58 3.95 29.26
C LYS A 217 -26.51 3.22 27.92
N GLN A 218 -27.40 3.56 26.97
CA GLN A 218 -27.53 2.85 25.69
C GLN A 218 -26.70 3.47 24.55
N PHE A 219 -26.44 4.77 24.62
CA PHE A 219 -25.79 5.55 23.57
C PHE A 219 -24.67 6.39 24.17
N ASP A 220 -23.44 6.15 23.71
CA ASP A 220 -22.25 6.88 24.14
C ASP A 220 -22.05 8.16 23.32
N PHE A 221 -22.99 9.11 23.47
CA PHE A 221 -22.93 10.41 22.80
C PHE A 221 -23.22 11.56 23.77
N PRO A 222 -22.55 12.72 23.59
CA PRO A 222 -22.89 13.94 24.31
C PRO A 222 -24.37 14.33 24.17
N GLN A 223 -24.90 15.01 25.18
CA GLN A 223 -26.29 15.47 25.21
C GLN A 223 -26.68 16.27 23.96
N ARG A 224 -25.77 17.14 23.50
CA ARG A 224 -25.99 18.01 22.34
C ARG A 224 -26.17 17.20 21.06
N GLU A 225 -25.21 16.33 20.76
CA GLU A 225 -25.23 15.47 19.57
C GLU A 225 -26.44 14.54 19.58
N SER A 226 -26.76 13.96 20.74
CA SER A 226 -27.95 13.13 20.91
C SER A 226 -29.24 13.90 20.56
N ALA A 227 -29.34 15.17 20.98
CA ALA A 227 -30.50 15.99 20.70
C ALA A 227 -30.57 16.39 19.22
N GLU A 228 -29.42 16.61 18.56
CA GLU A 228 -29.32 16.83 17.12
C GLU A 228 -29.79 15.60 16.33
N MET A 229 -29.25 14.42 16.65
CA MET A 229 -29.64 13.16 16.01
C MET A 229 -31.13 12.87 16.14
N LEU A 230 -31.68 13.04 17.35
CA LEU A 230 -33.11 12.83 17.61
C LEU A 230 -33.99 13.80 16.79
N ARG A 231 -33.62 15.09 16.70
CA ARG A 231 -34.38 16.07 15.90
C ARG A 231 -34.30 15.78 14.41
N VAL A 232 -33.10 15.50 13.90
CA VAL A 232 -32.88 15.19 12.49
C VAL A 232 -33.65 13.92 12.11
N ALA A 233 -33.58 12.86 12.92
CA ALA A 233 -34.30 11.62 12.66
C ALA A 233 -35.82 11.82 12.62
N ARG A 234 -36.38 12.61 13.55
CA ARG A 234 -37.83 12.91 13.57
C ARG A 234 -38.31 13.70 12.35
N MET A 235 -37.47 14.56 11.76
CA MET A 235 -37.87 15.40 10.62
C MET A 235 -37.50 14.81 9.25
N TYR A 236 -36.35 14.14 9.15
CA TYR A 236 -35.76 13.70 7.89
C TYR A 236 -35.48 12.21 7.82
N GLY A 237 -35.77 11.44 8.88
CA GLY A 237 -35.49 10.00 8.88
C GLY A 237 -36.14 9.29 7.69
N ASP A 238 -37.40 9.60 7.42
CA ASP A 238 -38.17 8.97 6.34
C ASP A 238 -38.08 9.73 5.01
N ARG A 239 -37.11 10.65 4.89
CA ARG A 239 -36.92 11.54 3.73
C ARG A 239 -35.51 11.41 3.14
N PRO A 240 -35.16 10.25 2.54
CA PRO A 240 -33.83 9.98 1.97
C PRO A 240 -33.39 10.96 0.89
N GLU A 241 -34.34 11.59 0.20
CA GLU A 241 -34.08 12.60 -0.81
C GLU A 241 -33.31 13.82 -0.25
N PHE A 242 -33.44 14.14 1.04
CA PHE A 242 -32.71 15.26 1.64
C PHE A 242 -31.30 14.87 2.06
N TYR A 243 -31.15 13.75 2.76
CA TYR A 243 -29.87 13.40 3.39
C TYR A 243 -28.88 12.71 2.43
N ARG A 244 -29.36 12.19 1.29
CA ARG A 244 -28.49 11.72 0.20
C ARG A 244 -27.76 12.86 -0.49
N ILE A 245 -28.41 14.02 -0.62
CA ILE A 245 -27.89 15.17 -1.39
C ILE A 245 -27.14 16.16 -0.49
N THR A 246 -27.57 16.31 0.77
CA THR A 246 -27.02 17.31 1.70
C THR A 246 -26.08 16.71 2.74
N THR A 247 -25.44 17.58 3.53
CA THR A 247 -24.48 17.18 4.58
C THR A 247 -25.14 17.17 5.96
N TRP A 248 -24.57 16.44 6.92
CA TRP A 248 -25.07 16.39 8.30
C TRP A 248 -25.29 17.79 8.93
N PRO A 249 -24.35 18.75 8.83
CA PRO A 249 -24.56 20.09 9.36
C PRO A 249 -25.78 20.81 8.78
N VAL A 250 -26.07 20.61 7.48
CA VAL A 250 -27.27 21.19 6.84
C VAL A 250 -28.53 20.62 7.48
N LEU A 251 -28.61 19.31 7.68
CA LEU A 251 -29.75 18.65 8.32
C LEU A 251 -29.92 19.13 9.77
N VAL A 252 -28.81 19.27 10.51
CA VAL A 252 -28.82 19.80 11.88
C VAL A 252 -29.41 21.21 11.92
N GLU A 253 -28.95 22.11 11.05
CA GLU A 253 -29.46 23.50 11.02
C GLU A 253 -30.91 23.59 10.54
N LEU A 254 -31.31 22.80 9.53
CA LEU A 254 -32.70 22.72 9.12
C LEU A 254 -33.61 22.23 10.25
N SER A 255 -33.13 21.26 11.03
CA SER A 255 -33.84 20.67 12.17
C SER A 255 -33.74 21.49 13.47
N ALA A 256 -33.01 22.61 13.46
CA ALA A 256 -32.82 23.41 14.65
C ALA A 256 -34.15 24.06 15.07
N PRO A 257 -34.46 24.13 16.38
CA PRO A 257 -35.70 24.74 16.86
C PRO A 257 -35.78 26.23 16.54
N GLY A 258 -34.63 26.89 16.37
CA GLY A 258 -34.57 28.29 15.99
C GLY A 258 -34.76 28.57 14.51
N THR A 259 -34.83 27.55 13.65
CA THR A 259 -35.03 27.72 12.21
C THR A 259 -36.53 27.82 11.91
N PRO A 260 -37.04 28.99 11.44
CA PRO A 260 -38.47 29.16 11.18
C PRO A 260 -38.98 28.18 10.12
N PRO A 261 -40.23 27.66 10.23
CA PRO A 261 -40.78 26.72 9.25
C PRO A 261 -40.78 27.26 7.81
N ALA A 262 -41.03 28.55 7.62
CA ALA A 262 -40.99 29.19 6.30
C ALA A 262 -39.59 29.15 5.68
N LEU A 263 -38.55 29.47 6.47
CA LEU A 263 -37.15 29.39 6.04
C LEU A 263 -36.74 27.96 5.71
N ARG A 264 -37.11 27.00 6.57
CA ARG A 264 -36.86 25.57 6.35
C ARG A 264 -37.46 25.09 5.05
N ARG A 265 -38.75 25.35 4.80
CA ARG A 265 -39.43 24.96 3.56
C ARG A 265 -38.78 25.56 2.31
N LYS A 266 -38.33 26.83 2.39
CA LYS A 266 -37.60 27.49 1.30
C LYS A 266 -36.26 26.78 1.01
N ALA A 267 -35.51 26.44 2.05
CA ALA A 267 -34.26 25.70 1.90
C ALA A 267 -34.49 24.26 1.39
N GLU A 268 -35.53 23.59 1.88
CA GLU A 268 -35.92 22.26 1.40
C GLU A 268 -36.30 22.27 -0.10
N ALA A 269 -37.06 23.27 -0.56
CA ALA A 269 -37.40 23.42 -1.97
C ALA A 269 -36.15 23.59 -2.86
N ARG A 270 -35.17 24.36 -2.39
CA ARG A 270 -33.89 24.55 -3.10
C ARG A 270 -33.07 23.25 -3.16
N ILE A 271 -33.01 22.52 -2.05
CA ILE A 271 -32.35 21.20 -2.01
C ILE A 271 -33.03 20.22 -2.97
N ALA A 272 -34.36 20.20 -3.01
CA ALA A 272 -35.13 19.35 -3.92
C ALA A 272 -34.91 19.73 -5.40
N ALA A 273 -34.67 21.01 -5.68
CA ALA A 273 -34.29 21.51 -7.01
C ALA A 273 -32.82 21.21 -7.39
N GLY A 274 -32.05 20.56 -6.51
CA GLY A 274 -30.63 20.24 -6.73
C GLY A 274 -29.67 21.39 -6.42
N GLU A 275 -30.15 22.48 -5.82
CA GLU A 275 -29.28 23.58 -5.41
C GLU A 275 -28.44 23.21 -4.17
N ARG A 276 -27.21 23.72 -4.14
CA ARG A 276 -26.31 23.55 -3.01
C ARG A 276 -26.65 24.54 -1.90
N VAL A 277 -27.29 24.06 -0.84
CA VAL A 277 -27.54 24.82 0.40
C VAL A 277 -26.49 24.47 1.45
N THR A 278 -26.00 25.47 2.19
CA THR A 278 -25.00 25.27 3.27
C THR A 278 -25.57 25.56 4.66
N GLY A 279 -25.03 24.92 5.69
CA GLY A 279 -25.46 25.19 7.08
C GLY A 279 -25.23 26.64 7.50
N ALA A 280 -24.10 27.23 7.10
CA ALA A 280 -23.77 28.63 7.38
C ALA A 280 -24.78 29.61 6.74
N GLU A 281 -25.29 29.29 5.56
CA GLU A 281 -26.34 30.08 4.90
C GLU A 281 -27.66 30.03 5.68
N ILE A 282 -28.04 28.86 6.19
CA ILE A 282 -29.25 28.70 7.03
C ILE A 282 -29.10 29.49 8.33
N ILE A 283 -27.92 29.45 8.96
CA ILE A 283 -27.63 30.20 10.19
C ILE A 283 -27.74 31.71 9.96
N ARG A 284 -27.24 32.23 8.83
CA ARG A 284 -27.32 33.68 8.52
C ARG A 284 -28.74 34.17 8.23
N ALA A 285 -29.62 33.28 7.76
CA ALA A 285 -30.99 33.62 7.41
C ALA A 285 -31.98 33.46 8.58
N ARG A 286 -31.51 32.94 9.72
CA ARG A 286 -32.25 32.79 10.96
C ARG A 286 -32.25 34.09 11.76
#